data_AF-A0A925LQX4-F1
#
_entry.id   AF-A0A925LQX4-F1
#
_cell.length_a   1.000
_cell.length_b   1.000
_cell.length_c   1.000
_cell.angle_alpha   90.00
_cell.angle_beta   90.00
_cell.angle_gamma   90.00
#
_symmetry.space_group_name_H-M   'P 1'
#
loop_
_entity.id
_entity.type
_entity.pdbx_description
1 polymer ?
#
loop_
_entity_poly.entity_id
_entity_poly.type
_entity_poly.pdbx_seq_one_letter_code
_entity_poly.pdbx_strand_id
1 'polypeptide(L)'
;MAFRCILLWSMLSLGTVCFGQGLRISTHVYDLENAPAPGQMVSSSLSLCHNGQIYDYVDAADEVVIFDPVERQFTILNNSRGLYTTLTFDEIRHKMDSLEPRTAKYIQELRAKGTPTAERTADAIAFQLHPKFEQSYDAMKETLVLSSPSLTYRVETRKWAEADQVERYLTFADWMAQLNFILHPNSLLPEPRLALNAALRNLKDRMPITVELDLRPNDNLHLRAAHQLTRNLSDDDHSRIAKWEADLKSKSVRKVPFLSYQQSVLVSKSR
;
A
#
# COMPACT_ATOMS: atom_id res chain seq x y z
N MET A 1 -66.29 2.02 -35.04
CA MET A 1 -65.20 2.81 -35.66
C MET A 1 -64.37 3.41 -34.53
N ALA A 2 -63.04 3.45 -34.48
CA ALA A 2 -61.94 2.81 -35.20
C ALA A 2 -60.69 3.02 -34.31
N PHE A 3 -59.80 2.03 -34.35
CA PHE A 3 -58.50 1.90 -33.69
C PHE A 3 -57.48 3.04 -33.95
N ARG A 4 -56.57 3.27 -32.97
CA ARG A 4 -55.08 3.42 -33.02
C ARG A 4 -54.57 4.49 -32.01
N CYS A 5 -53.85 4.15 -30.93
CA CYS A 5 -52.41 3.85 -30.78
C CYS A 5 -51.45 4.91 -31.34
N ILE A 6 -50.62 5.52 -30.48
CA ILE A 6 -49.15 5.67 -30.57
C ILE A 6 -48.59 5.96 -29.15
N LEU A 7 -47.59 5.16 -28.76
CA LEU A 7 -46.68 5.29 -27.61
C LEU A 7 -45.65 6.41 -27.82
N LEU A 8 -45.00 6.87 -26.75
CA LEU A 8 -43.54 7.18 -26.60
C LEU A 8 -43.38 8.23 -25.48
N TRP A 9 -42.39 8.26 -24.59
CA TRP A 9 -41.43 7.30 -24.04
C TRP A 9 -40.74 8.09 -22.91
N SER A 10 -40.44 7.42 -21.82
CA SER A 10 -39.58 7.83 -20.72
C SER A 10 -38.23 8.41 -21.16
N MET A 11 -37.80 9.50 -20.55
CA MET A 11 -36.39 9.82 -20.32
C MET A 11 -36.23 10.30 -18.86
N LEU A 12 -36.15 9.32 -17.95
CA LEU A 12 -35.30 9.47 -16.78
C LEU A 12 -33.88 9.64 -17.32
N SER A 13 -33.33 10.85 -17.24
CA SER A 13 -31.89 11.02 -17.26
C SER A 13 -31.36 10.45 -15.94
N LEU A 14 -31.18 9.12 -15.91
CA LEU A 14 -30.20 8.49 -15.04
C LEU A 14 -28.91 9.29 -15.25
N GLY A 15 -28.49 10.01 -14.21
CA GLY A 15 -27.15 10.55 -14.18
C GLY A 15 -26.22 9.38 -14.46
N THR A 16 -25.52 9.44 -15.59
CA THR A 16 -24.34 8.63 -15.81
C THR A 16 -23.35 9.11 -14.77
N VAL A 17 -23.40 8.54 -13.56
CA VAL A 17 -22.21 8.49 -12.74
C VAL A 17 -21.25 7.70 -13.59
N CYS A 18 -20.23 8.37 -14.10
CA CYS A 18 -19.12 7.73 -14.78
C CYS A 18 -18.36 6.90 -13.72
N PHE A 19 -18.98 5.83 -13.23
CA PHE A 19 -18.28 4.75 -12.57
C PHE A 19 -17.52 4.04 -13.67
N GLY A 20 -16.19 4.13 -13.67
CA GLY A 20 -15.41 3.18 -14.48
C GLY A 20 -14.13 3.66 -15.15
N GLN A 21 -13.56 4.82 -14.83
CA GLN A 21 -12.16 5.02 -15.21
C GLN A 21 -11.30 4.32 -14.16
N GLY A 22 -10.89 3.08 -14.43
CA GLY A 22 -9.94 2.37 -13.57
C GLY A 22 -8.65 3.18 -13.41
N LEU A 23 -7.85 2.86 -12.40
CA LEU A 23 -6.60 3.57 -12.12
C LEU A 23 -5.44 2.59 -12.18
N ARG A 24 -4.46 2.88 -13.02
CA ARG A 24 -3.20 2.15 -13.07
C ARG A 24 -2.12 2.96 -12.35
N ILE A 25 -1.39 2.31 -11.45
CA ILE A 25 -0.26 2.88 -10.72
C ILE A 25 0.94 1.96 -10.96
N SER A 26 1.92 2.41 -11.74
CA SER A 26 3.22 1.75 -11.80
C SER A 26 4.14 2.40 -10.79
N THR A 27 4.78 1.60 -9.93
CA THR A 27 5.70 2.08 -8.90
C THR A 27 7.08 1.52 -9.13
N HIS A 28 8.09 2.38 -9.10
CA HIS A 28 9.50 2.00 -9.10
C HIS A 28 10.15 2.47 -7.80
N VAL A 29 10.91 1.59 -7.16
CA VAL A 29 11.56 1.87 -5.87
C VAL A 29 13.08 2.01 -6.05
N TYR A 30 13.51 3.19 -5.61
CA TYR A 30 14.83 3.76 -5.41
C TYR A 30 15.53 3.34 -4.11
N ASP A 31 16.73 2.75 -4.10
CA ASP A 31 17.61 2.87 -2.91
C ASP A 31 18.64 3.97 -3.20
N LEU A 32 18.55 5.08 -2.47
CA LEU A 32 19.37 6.27 -2.70
C LEU A 32 20.69 6.23 -1.93
N GLU A 33 20.88 5.25 -1.03
CA GLU A 33 22.07 5.14 -0.18
C GLU A 33 22.90 3.88 -0.51
N ASN A 34 22.26 2.72 -0.63
CA ASN A 34 22.95 1.42 -0.74
C ASN A 34 22.92 0.80 -2.14
N ALA A 35 22.30 1.47 -3.13
CA ALA A 35 22.23 0.92 -4.48
C ALA A 35 23.63 0.72 -5.11
N PRO A 36 23.88 -0.42 -5.78
CA PRO A 36 25.16 -0.69 -6.44
C PRO A 36 25.57 0.38 -7.47
N ALA A 37 24.59 1.02 -8.11
CA ALA A 37 24.77 2.18 -8.96
C ALA A 37 23.71 3.24 -8.66
N PRO A 38 24.06 4.55 -8.71
CA PRO A 38 23.10 5.62 -8.55
C PRO A 38 21.93 5.48 -9.51
N GLY A 39 20.71 5.51 -8.99
CA GLY A 39 19.48 5.37 -9.79
C GLY A 39 19.12 3.94 -10.19
N GLN A 40 19.80 2.92 -9.67
CA GLN A 40 19.37 1.54 -9.85
C GLN A 40 18.06 1.26 -9.09
N MET A 41 17.07 0.74 -9.81
CA MET A 41 15.80 0.31 -9.25
C MET A 41 15.98 -0.98 -8.46
N VAL A 42 15.49 -1.02 -7.22
CA VAL A 42 15.56 -2.19 -6.33
C VAL A 42 14.26 -2.99 -6.28
N SER A 43 13.14 -2.39 -6.66
CA SER A 43 11.85 -3.06 -6.74
C SER A 43 10.89 -2.32 -7.69
N SER A 44 9.90 -3.04 -8.21
CA SER A 44 8.79 -2.45 -8.96
C SER A 44 7.47 -3.14 -8.63
N SER A 45 6.39 -2.39 -8.72
CA SER A 45 5.03 -2.92 -8.57
C SER A 45 4.05 -2.28 -9.55
N LEU A 46 2.91 -2.95 -9.73
CA LEU A 46 1.79 -2.50 -10.54
C LEU A 46 0.50 -2.65 -9.74
N SER A 47 -0.13 -1.52 -9.39
CA SER A 47 -1.45 -1.50 -8.77
C SER A 47 -2.52 -1.16 -9.80
N LEU A 48 -3.54 -2.01 -9.93
CA LEU A 48 -4.68 -1.85 -10.84
C LEU A 48 -5.96 -1.72 -10.03
N CYS A 49 -6.63 -0.57 -10.12
CA CYS A 49 -7.93 -0.34 -9.48
C CYS A 49 -9.04 -0.68 -10.47
N HIS A 50 -9.80 -1.72 -10.20
CA HIS A 50 -10.85 -2.24 -11.07
C HIS A 50 -12.07 -2.70 -10.27
N ASN A 51 -13.28 -2.28 -10.67
CA ASN A 51 -14.55 -2.70 -10.05
C ASN A 51 -14.61 -2.59 -8.51
N GLY A 52 -13.90 -1.62 -7.93
CA GLY A 52 -13.86 -1.41 -6.47
C GLY A 52 -12.80 -2.24 -5.74
N GLN A 53 -12.10 -3.14 -6.43
CA GLN A 53 -10.95 -3.88 -5.92
C GLN A 53 -9.64 -3.23 -6.39
N ILE A 54 -8.55 -3.54 -5.70
CA ILE A 54 -7.20 -3.14 -6.10
C ILE A 54 -6.31 -4.37 -6.13
N TYR A 55 -5.67 -4.60 -7.28
CA TYR A 55 -4.73 -5.69 -7.49
C TYR A 55 -3.33 -5.09 -7.50
N ASP A 56 -2.51 -5.39 -6.50
CA ASP A 56 -1.15 -4.90 -6.36
C ASP A 56 -0.17 -6.03 -6.62
N TYR A 57 0.49 -5.99 -7.78
CA TYR A 57 1.44 -7.01 -8.22
C TYR A 57 2.88 -6.55 -7.98
N VAL A 58 3.67 -7.39 -7.33
CA VAL A 58 5.11 -7.18 -7.10
C VAL A 58 5.90 -8.20 -7.90
N ASP A 59 6.59 -7.74 -8.95
CA ASP A 59 7.28 -8.57 -9.93
C ASP A 59 8.36 -9.46 -9.29
N ALA A 60 9.20 -8.87 -8.42
CA ALA A 60 10.28 -9.58 -7.76
C ALA A 60 9.83 -10.74 -6.85
N ALA A 61 8.57 -10.75 -6.42
CA ALA A 61 7.99 -11.81 -5.58
C ALA A 61 7.04 -12.73 -6.36
N ASP A 62 6.71 -12.39 -7.61
CA ASP A 62 5.63 -12.96 -8.39
C ASP A 62 4.35 -13.14 -7.55
N GLU A 63 4.00 -12.07 -6.84
CA GLU A 63 2.92 -12.01 -5.86
C GLU A 63 1.93 -10.92 -6.26
N VAL A 64 0.63 -11.24 -6.22
CA VAL A 64 -0.45 -10.26 -6.32
C VAL A 64 -1.26 -10.24 -5.03
N VAL A 65 -1.41 -9.04 -4.48
CA VAL A 65 -2.29 -8.75 -3.36
C VAL A 65 -3.57 -8.13 -3.90
N ILE A 66 -4.71 -8.77 -3.65
CA ILE A 66 -6.03 -8.28 -4.03
C ILE A 66 -6.70 -7.72 -2.78
N PHE A 67 -6.88 -6.40 -2.76
CA PHE A 67 -7.65 -5.69 -1.75
C PHE A 67 -9.11 -5.63 -2.16
N ASP A 68 -9.99 -6.22 -1.35
CA ASP A 68 -11.43 -6.20 -1.54
C ASP A 68 -12.12 -5.52 -0.34
N PRO A 69 -12.53 -4.25 -0.48
CA PRO A 69 -13.20 -3.54 0.59
C PRO A 69 -14.66 -3.98 0.80
N VAL A 70 -15.28 -4.62 -0.19
CA VAL A 70 -16.67 -5.10 -0.10
C VAL A 70 -16.70 -6.38 0.73
N GLU A 71 -15.83 -7.34 0.40
CA GLU A 71 -15.66 -8.58 1.15
C GLU A 71 -14.79 -8.39 2.41
N ARG A 72 -14.26 -7.17 2.63
CA ARG A 72 -13.43 -6.78 3.79
C ARG A 72 -12.25 -7.72 4.02
N GLN A 73 -11.54 -8.04 2.95
CA GLN A 73 -10.42 -8.97 3.00
C GLN A 73 -9.32 -8.64 1.98
N PHE A 74 -8.17 -9.23 2.23
CA PHE A 74 -7.08 -9.38 1.27
C PHE A 74 -7.01 -10.82 0.79
N THR A 75 -6.76 -11.01 -0.49
CA THR A 75 -6.28 -12.29 -1.04
C THR A 75 -4.87 -12.09 -1.56
N ILE A 76 -3.95 -12.96 -1.14
CA ILE A 76 -2.54 -12.89 -1.56
C ILE A 76 -2.26 -14.16 -2.35
N LEU A 77 -1.90 -14.01 -3.62
CA LEU A 77 -1.58 -15.08 -4.53
C LEU A 77 -0.10 -14.99 -4.90
N ASN A 78 0.64 -16.07 -4.71
CA ASN A 78 1.99 -16.22 -5.25
C ASN A 78 1.94 -17.23 -6.41
N ASN A 79 2.13 -16.74 -7.64
CA ASN A 79 1.98 -17.59 -8.83
C ASN A 79 3.11 -18.62 -8.90
N SER A 80 4.35 -18.20 -8.69
CA SER A 80 5.54 -19.06 -8.71
C SER A 80 5.45 -20.26 -7.75
N ARG A 81 4.73 -20.11 -6.63
CA ARG A 81 4.56 -21.16 -5.62
C ARG A 81 3.26 -21.94 -5.75
N GLY A 82 2.33 -21.47 -6.58
CA GLY A 82 0.98 -22.04 -6.66
C GLY A 82 0.29 -22.03 -5.30
N LEU A 83 0.46 -20.96 -4.52
CA LEU A 83 -0.17 -20.81 -3.20
C LEU A 83 -0.96 -19.51 -3.14
N TYR A 84 -2.08 -19.53 -2.43
CA TYR A 84 -2.76 -18.31 -2.02
C TYR A 84 -3.24 -18.38 -0.58
N THR A 85 -3.44 -17.23 0.02
CA THR A 85 -4.06 -17.09 1.34
C THR A 85 -5.01 -15.90 1.37
N THR A 86 -5.86 -15.84 2.38
CA THR A 86 -6.82 -14.76 2.57
C THR A 86 -6.70 -14.26 4.00
N LEU A 87 -6.73 -12.95 4.21
CA LEU A 87 -6.87 -12.34 5.54
C LEU A 87 -8.00 -11.36 5.53
N THR A 88 -8.91 -11.47 6.48
CA THR A 88 -9.95 -10.48 6.73
C THR A 88 -9.36 -9.23 7.40
N PHE A 89 -10.04 -8.10 7.25
CA PHE A 89 -9.69 -6.86 7.96
C PHE A 89 -9.73 -7.04 9.49
N ASP A 90 -10.59 -7.93 9.98
CA ASP A 90 -10.73 -8.23 11.40
C ASP A 90 -9.53 -9.03 11.91
N GLU A 91 -9.03 -10.00 11.13
CA GLU A 91 -7.79 -10.72 11.45
C GLU A 91 -6.56 -9.80 11.44
N ILE A 92 -6.49 -8.86 10.49
CA ILE A 92 -5.42 -7.85 10.45
C ILE A 92 -5.46 -6.98 11.71
N ARG A 93 -6.62 -6.42 12.05
CA ARG A 93 -6.79 -5.59 13.25
C ARG A 93 -6.43 -6.37 14.52
N HIS A 94 -6.91 -7.60 14.66
CA HIS A 94 -6.58 -8.45 15.81
C HIS A 94 -5.07 -8.71 15.95
N LYS A 95 -4.36 -8.89 14.83
CA LYS A 95 -2.89 -9.01 14.85
C LYS A 95 -2.23 -7.71 15.31
N MET A 96 -2.76 -6.56 14.89
CA MET A 96 -2.27 -5.23 15.28
C MET A 96 -2.58 -4.87 16.75
N ASP A 97 -3.69 -5.33 17.32
CA ASP A 97 -4.04 -5.07 18.73
C ASP A 97 -2.96 -5.58 19.71
N SER A 98 -2.23 -6.64 19.33
CA SER A 98 -1.13 -7.18 20.14
C SER A 98 0.21 -6.47 19.94
N LEU A 99 0.32 -5.55 18.96
CA LEU A 99 1.56 -4.90 18.57
C LEU A 99 2.06 -3.94 19.64
N GLU A 100 1.24 -2.97 20.03
CA GLU A 100 1.61 -1.92 20.98
C GLU A 100 2.18 -2.46 22.30
N PRO A 101 1.52 -3.38 23.03
CA PRO A 101 2.06 -3.89 24.29
C PRO A 101 3.37 -4.68 24.10
N ARG A 102 3.53 -5.40 22.98
CA ARG A 102 4.77 -6.13 22.68
C ARG A 102 5.91 -5.18 22.35
N THR A 103 5.65 -4.17 21.54
CA THR A 103 6.61 -3.13 21.16
C THR A 103 7.02 -2.31 22.38
N ALA A 104 6.08 -1.93 23.25
CA ALA A 104 6.38 -1.21 24.49
C ALA A 104 7.30 -2.02 25.42
N LYS A 105 7.04 -3.33 25.57
CA LYS A 105 7.92 -4.23 26.32
C LYS A 105 9.31 -4.31 25.70
N TYR A 106 9.41 -4.45 24.38
CA TYR A 106 10.69 -4.50 23.68
C TYR A 106 11.50 -3.20 23.83
N ILE A 107 10.84 -2.03 23.80
CA ILE A 107 11.47 -0.74 24.09
C ILE A 107 12.05 -0.72 25.52
N GLN A 108 11.31 -1.22 26.51
CA GLN A 108 11.81 -1.30 27.89
C GLN A 108 13.03 -2.24 28.01
N GLU A 109 13.00 -3.40 27.35
CA GLU A 109 14.11 -4.34 27.30
C GLU A 109 15.36 -3.73 26.63
N LEU A 110 15.19 -2.95 25.57
CA LEU A 110 16.30 -2.22 24.94
C LEU A 110 16.88 -1.17 25.87
N ARG A 111 16.04 -0.36 26.52
CA ARG A 111 16.50 0.67 27.47
C ARG A 111 17.22 0.06 28.67
N ALA A 112 16.77 -1.10 29.16
CA ALA A 112 17.43 -1.82 30.25
C ALA A 112 18.86 -2.28 29.92
N LYS A 113 19.23 -2.39 28.64
CA LYS A 113 20.62 -2.70 28.24
C LYS A 113 21.58 -1.54 28.53
N GLY A 114 21.09 -0.30 28.62
CA GLY A 114 21.89 0.89 28.96
C GLY A 114 23.02 1.22 27.99
N THR A 115 23.01 0.70 26.76
CA THR A 115 24.01 1.04 25.75
C THR A 115 23.52 2.16 24.84
N PRO A 116 24.39 3.08 24.37
CA PRO A 116 23.97 4.16 23.49
C PRO A 116 23.30 3.71 22.18
N THR A 117 23.64 2.50 21.71
CA THR A 117 23.00 1.91 20.53
C THR A 117 21.59 1.41 20.85
N ALA A 118 21.41 0.71 21.97
CA ALA A 118 20.10 0.20 22.36
C ALA A 118 19.12 1.34 22.69
N GLU A 119 19.59 2.43 23.29
CA GLU A 119 18.79 3.63 23.53
C GLU A 119 18.32 4.27 22.22
N ARG A 120 19.23 4.49 21.26
CA ARG A 120 18.88 5.00 19.93
C ARG A 120 17.86 4.13 19.21
N THR A 121 18.03 2.81 19.24
CA THR A 121 17.05 1.88 18.68
C THR A 121 15.71 1.97 19.40
N ALA A 122 15.71 2.05 20.73
CA ALA A 122 14.48 2.19 21.51
C ALA A 122 13.72 3.48 21.16
N ASP A 123 14.43 4.60 20.97
CA ASP A 123 13.83 5.88 20.60
C ASP A 123 13.31 5.89 19.16
N ALA A 124 14.02 5.25 18.23
CA ALA A 124 13.53 5.06 16.86
C ALA A 124 12.22 4.24 16.82
N ILE A 125 12.14 3.14 17.59
CA ILE A 125 10.94 2.31 17.67
C ILE A 125 9.80 3.03 18.40
N ALA A 126 10.11 3.73 19.50
CA ALA A 126 9.13 4.53 20.23
C ALA A 126 8.53 5.63 19.35
N PHE A 127 9.35 6.28 18.52
CA PHE A 127 8.88 7.21 17.51
C PHE A 127 7.94 6.53 16.51
N GLN A 128 8.33 5.37 15.97
CA GLN A 128 7.49 4.65 15.03
C GLN A 128 6.12 4.28 15.62
N LEU A 129 6.06 3.90 16.89
CA LEU A 129 4.81 3.49 17.55
C LEU A 129 3.83 4.68 17.73
N HIS A 130 4.36 5.87 17.99
CA HIS A 130 3.57 7.09 18.18
C HIS A 130 4.21 8.28 17.45
N PRO A 131 4.15 8.31 16.12
CA PRO A 131 4.89 9.27 15.31
C PRO A 131 4.33 10.67 15.48
N LYS A 132 5.21 11.62 15.79
CA LYS A 132 4.90 13.05 15.86
C LYS A 132 5.82 13.80 14.91
N PHE A 133 5.28 14.15 13.75
CA PHE A 133 6.02 14.88 12.72
C PHE A 133 5.78 16.38 12.82
N GLU A 134 6.82 17.15 12.51
CA GLU A 134 6.65 18.51 12.02
C GLU A 134 6.23 18.44 10.55
N GLN A 135 5.11 19.08 10.21
CA GLN A 135 4.55 19.03 8.86
C GLN A 135 4.68 20.39 8.17
N SER A 136 5.10 20.38 6.90
CA SER A 136 5.06 21.56 6.03
C SER A 136 4.63 21.18 4.62
N TYR A 137 3.97 22.11 3.93
CA TYR A 137 3.54 21.93 2.55
C TYR A 137 3.90 23.16 1.71
N ASP A 138 4.70 22.96 0.68
CA ASP A 138 5.05 23.99 -0.31
C ASP A 138 4.10 23.85 -1.51
N ALA A 139 3.15 24.78 -1.63
CA ALA A 139 2.15 24.77 -2.69
C ALA A 139 2.74 25.06 -4.09
N MET A 140 3.86 25.77 -4.17
CA MET A 140 4.52 26.06 -5.46
C MET A 140 5.27 24.83 -5.98
N LYS A 141 5.92 24.08 -5.08
CA LYS A 141 6.62 22.83 -5.40
C LYS A 141 5.73 21.59 -5.33
N GLU A 142 4.48 21.77 -4.93
CA GLU A 142 3.51 20.71 -4.64
C GLU A 142 4.07 19.61 -3.72
N THR A 143 4.93 19.99 -2.77
CA THR A 143 5.70 19.06 -1.95
C THR A 143 5.27 19.10 -0.49
N LEU A 144 4.94 17.93 0.07
CA LEU A 144 4.65 17.69 1.48
C LEU A 144 5.91 17.14 2.17
N VAL A 145 6.28 17.70 3.31
CA VAL A 145 7.37 17.21 4.15
C VAL A 145 6.85 16.92 5.55
N LEU A 146 7.12 15.72 6.04
CA LEU A 146 6.92 15.31 7.43
C LEU A 146 8.28 14.96 8.01
N SER A 147 8.79 15.77 8.93
CA SER A 147 10.13 15.61 9.51
C SER A 147 10.10 15.30 11.00
N SER A 148 11.07 14.52 11.45
CA SER A 148 11.36 14.24 12.84
C SER A 148 12.85 13.95 13.01
N PRO A 149 13.38 13.87 14.25
CA PRO A 149 14.76 13.45 14.47
C PRO A 149 15.08 12.02 14.02
N SER A 150 14.08 11.16 13.83
CA SER A 150 14.27 9.72 13.54
C SER A 150 13.92 9.30 12.11
N LEU A 151 13.08 10.07 11.43
CA LEU A 151 12.51 9.74 10.12
C LEU A 151 12.02 11.01 9.43
N THR A 152 12.27 11.12 8.12
CA THR A 152 11.66 12.14 7.26
C THR A 152 10.96 11.52 6.06
N TYR A 153 9.75 11.99 5.78
CA TYR A 153 9.08 11.81 4.49
C TYR A 153 9.16 13.08 3.65
N ARG A 154 9.45 12.94 2.36
CA ARG A 154 9.25 13.99 1.36
C ARG A 154 8.38 13.42 0.24
N VAL A 155 7.28 14.10 -0.05
CA VAL A 155 6.28 13.61 -1.00
C VAL A 155 5.96 14.69 -2.00
N GLU A 156 6.34 14.47 -3.26
CA GLU A 156 5.82 15.28 -4.36
C GLU A 156 4.41 14.79 -4.66
N THR A 157 3.49 15.74 -4.76
CA THR A 157 2.08 15.46 -5.02
C THR A 157 1.67 16.05 -6.34
N ARG A 158 0.57 15.55 -6.90
CA ARG A 158 -0.11 16.15 -8.04
C ARG A 158 -1.59 16.23 -7.75
N LYS A 159 -2.23 17.31 -8.21
CA LYS A 159 -3.69 17.40 -8.18
C LYS A 159 -4.33 16.26 -8.99
N TRP A 160 -5.38 15.68 -8.45
CA TRP A 160 -6.15 14.60 -9.06
C TRP A 160 -7.62 14.97 -9.03
N ALA A 161 -8.31 14.91 -10.17
CA ALA A 161 -9.67 15.47 -10.27
C ALA A 161 -10.71 14.61 -9.57
N GLU A 162 -10.49 13.30 -9.51
CA GLU A 162 -11.39 12.30 -8.96
C GLU A 162 -11.11 12.09 -7.47
N ALA A 163 -11.75 12.89 -6.61
CA ALA A 163 -11.55 12.85 -5.15
C ALA A 163 -11.80 11.46 -4.54
N ASP A 164 -12.77 10.72 -5.08
CA ASP A 164 -13.08 9.36 -4.62
C ASP A 164 -11.95 8.36 -4.94
N GLN A 165 -11.23 8.55 -6.05
CA GLN A 165 -10.05 7.73 -6.35
C GLN A 165 -8.90 8.01 -5.39
N VAL A 166 -8.71 9.27 -4.98
CA VAL A 166 -7.71 9.65 -3.98
C VAL A 166 -8.00 8.94 -2.65
N GLU A 167 -9.26 9.00 -2.18
CA GLU A 167 -9.64 8.34 -0.93
C GLU A 167 -9.54 6.82 -1.00
N ARG A 168 -9.91 6.20 -2.15
CA ARG A 168 -9.73 4.76 -2.36
C ARG A 168 -8.25 4.37 -2.30
N TYR A 169 -7.38 5.12 -2.97
CA TYR A 169 -5.94 4.88 -2.93
C TYR A 169 -5.38 5.02 -1.52
N LEU A 170 -5.70 6.09 -0.79
CA LEU A 170 -5.18 6.32 0.56
C LEU A 170 -5.72 5.28 1.56
N THR A 171 -6.98 4.88 1.41
CA THR A 171 -7.57 3.78 2.22
C THR A 171 -6.85 2.46 1.97
N PHE A 172 -6.59 2.13 0.70
CA PHE A 172 -5.78 0.97 0.35
C PHE A 172 -4.36 1.06 0.90
N ALA A 173 -3.71 2.22 0.78
CA ALA A 173 -2.36 2.43 1.30
C ALA A 173 -2.28 2.25 2.83
N ASP A 174 -3.31 2.63 3.57
CA ASP A 174 -3.40 2.38 5.02
C ASP A 174 -3.51 0.90 5.36
N TRP A 175 -4.34 0.17 4.62
CA TRP A 175 -4.49 -1.26 4.80
C TRP A 175 -3.24 -2.04 4.37
N MET A 176 -2.60 -1.62 3.28
CA MET A 176 -1.33 -2.19 2.83
C MET A 176 -0.20 -1.96 3.82
N ALA A 177 -0.13 -0.79 4.47
CA ALA A 177 0.87 -0.55 5.51
C ALA A 177 0.77 -1.57 6.64
N GLN A 178 -0.44 -1.84 7.12
CA GLN A 178 -0.71 -2.85 8.15
C GLN A 178 -0.44 -4.27 7.65
N LEU A 179 -0.88 -4.60 6.43
CA LEU A 179 -0.66 -5.92 5.84
C LEU A 179 0.84 -6.20 5.66
N ASN A 180 1.60 -5.26 5.10
CA ASN A 180 3.03 -5.39 4.88
C ASN A 180 3.78 -5.62 6.19
N PHE A 181 3.38 -4.95 7.27
CA PHE A 181 3.94 -5.18 8.59
C PHE A 181 3.71 -6.62 9.08
N ILE A 182 2.50 -7.14 8.89
CA ILE A 182 2.17 -8.52 9.25
C ILE A 182 2.91 -9.53 8.36
N LEU A 183 3.06 -9.24 7.07
CA LEU A 183 3.73 -10.11 6.09
C LEU A 183 5.24 -10.17 6.28
N HIS A 184 5.85 -9.05 6.70
CA HIS A 184 7.30 -8.89 6.74
C HIS A 184 7.76 -8.50 8.16
N PRO A 185 8.19 -9.48 8.98
CA PRO A 185 8.50 -9.29 10.41
C PRO A 185 9.60 -8.27 10.76
N ASN A 186 10.32 -7.74 9.76
CA ASN A 186 11.41 -6.76 9.93
C ASN A 186 11.10 -5.41 9.25
N SER A 187 9.84 -5.18 8.87
CA SER A 187 9.43 -3.89 8.30
C SER A 187 9.16 -2.86 9.39
N LEU A 188 9.15 -1.59 9.00
CA LEU A 188 8.74 -0.50 9.89
C LEU A 188 7.32 -0.71 10.39
N LEU A 189 7.03 -0.22 11.59
CA LEU A 189 5.66 -0.19 12.10
C LEU A 189 4.77 0.61 11.12
N PRO A 190 3.47 0.31 11.01
CA PRO A 190 2.59 0.96 10.04
C PRO A 190 2.33 2.44 10.36
N GLU A 191 2.39 2.86 11.62
CA GLU A 191 1.91 4.16 12.09
C GLU A 191 2.58 5.37 11.42
N PRO A 192 3.90 5.40 11.12
CA PRO A 192 4.49 6.49 10.36
C PRO A 192 3.88 6.65 8.96
N ARG A 193 3.59 5.53 8.29
CA ARG A 193 2.95 5.55 6.96
C ARG A 193 1.50 6.01 7.05
N LEU A 194 0.77 5.59 8.10
CA LEU A 194 -0.60 6.05 8.38
C LEU A 194 -0.64 7.55 8.66
N ALA A 195 0.33 8.07 9.43
CA ALA A 195 0.45 9.51 9.68
C ALA A 195 0.70 10.30 8.39
N LEU A 196 1.56 9.78 7.50
CA LEU A 196 1.76 10.37 6.16
C LEU A 196 0.47 10.36 5.33
N ASN A 197 -0.25 9.23 5.30
CA ASN A 197 -1.52 9.15 4.56
C ASN A 197 -2.57 10.11 5.11
N ALA A 198 -2.67 10.27 6.43
CA ALA A 198 -3.54 11.27 7.05
C ALA A 198 -3.15 12.70 6.64
N ALA A 199 -1.85 13.03 6.63
CA ALA A 199 -1.38 14.33 6.16
C ALA A 199 -1.71 14.57 4.67
N LEU A 200 -1.61 13.54 3.82
CA LEU A 200 -2.01 13.62 2.41
C LEU A 200 -3.51 13.86 2.23
N ARG A 201 -4.37 13.18 3.02
CA ARG A 201 -5.83 13.43 3.02
C ARG A 201 -6.16 14.89 3.31
N ASN A 202 -5.43 15.52 4.23
CA ASN A 202 -5.66 16.92 4.59
C ASN A 202 -5.39 17.91 3.46
N LEU A 203 -4.56 17.54 2.47
CA LEU A 203 -4.29 18.40 1.30
C LEU A 203 -5.46 18.44 0.30
N LYS A 204 -6.35 17.43 0.35
CA LYS A 204 -7.50 17.20 -0.55
C LYS A 204 -7.11 17.04 -2.02
N ASP A 205 -7.73 16.09 -2.71
CA ASP A 205 -7.62 15.94 -4.17
C ASP A 205 -6.16 15.83 -4.68
N ARG A 206 -5.27 15.24 -3.88
CA ARG A 206 -3.85 15.09 -4.20
C ARG A 206 -3.40 13.65 -4.14
N MET A 207 -2.75 13.19 -5.20
CA MET A 207 -2.08 11.88 -5.25
C MET A 207 -0.57 12.05 -5.07
N PRO A 208 0.10 11.15 -4.35
CA PRO A 208 1.55 11.12 -4.31
C PRO A 208 2.09 10.66 -5.68
N ILE A 209 3.12 11.36 -6.18
CA ILE A 209 3.86 11.00 -7.39
C ILE A 209 5.26 10.49 -7.02
N THR A 210 5.86 11.04 -5.97
CA THR A 210 7.05 10.45 -5.36
C THR A 210 6.88 10.39 -3.86
N VAL A 211 7.39 9.33 -3.23
CA VAL A 211 7.44 9.19 -1.78
C VAL A 211 8.87 8.82 -1.40
N GLU A 212 9.58 9.75 -0.81
CA GLU A 212 10.92 9.55 -0.27
C GLU A 212 10.84 9.34 1.24
N LEU A 213 11.52 8.30 1.72
CA LEU A 213 11.66 7.92 3.11
C LEU A 213 13.14 7.92 3.49
N ASP A 214 13.51 8.73 4.48
CA ASP A 214 14.87 8.84 5.00
C ASP A 214 14.85 8.51 6.51
N LEU A 215 15.54 7.42 6.90
CA LEU A 215 15.63 6.96 8.30
C LEU A 215 16.89 7.45 9.03
N ARG A 216 17.69 8.31 8.40
CA ARG A 216 18.89 8.84 9.04
C ARG A 216 18.53 9.79 10.19
N PRO A 217 19.37 9.86 11.24
CA PRO A 217 20.66 9.18 11.39
C PRO A 217 20.57 7.77 12.01
N ASN A 218 19.38 7.28 12.33
CA ASN A 218 19.23 6.02 13.09
C ASN A 218 19.48 4.78 12.23
N ASP A 219 19.19 4.85 10.93
CA ASP A 219 19.43 3.80 9.95
C ASP A 219 19.94 4.40 8.64
N ASN A 220 20.78 3.66 7.93
CA ASN A 220 21.28 4.04 6.60
C ASN A 220 20.31 3.58 5.51
N LEU A 221 19.03 3.88 5.70
CA LEU A 221 17.97 3.59 4.74
C LEU A 221 17.41 4.88 4.18
N HIS A 222 17.60 5.08 2.87
CA HIS A 222 17.02 6.19 2.12
C HIS A 222 16.36 5.65 0.86
N LEU A 223 15.04 5.52 0.88
CA LEU A 223 14.26 4.97 -0.22
C LEU A 223 13.45 6.05 -0.94
N ARG A 224 13.24 5.89 -2.25
CA ARG A 224 12.31 6.72 -3.02
C ARG A 224 11.42 5.86 -3.90
N ALA A 225 10.11 5.87 -3.66
CA ALA A 225 9.12 5.35 -4.58
C ALA A 225 8.70 6.43 -5.59
N ALA A 226 8.67 6.09 -6.88
CA ALA A 226 8.15 6.94 -7.95
C ALA A 226 6.93 6.28 -8.60
N HIS A 227 5.82 7.01 -8.67
CA HIS A 227 4.54 6.54 -9.16
C HIS A 227 4.20 7.16 -10.52
N GLN A 228 3.95 6.32 -11.51
CA GLN A 228 3.31 6.69 -12.76
C GLN A 228 1.82 6.34 -12.68
N LEU A 229 0.98 7.37 -12.52
CA LEU A 229 -0.47 7.23 -12.45
C LEU A 229 -1.10 7.45 -13.82
N THR A 230 -1.84 6.47 -14.30
CA THR A 230 -2.55 6.49 -15.58
C THR A 230 -4.04 6.27 -15.35
N ARG A 231 -4.87 7.11 -15.97
CA ARG A 231 -6.32 6.94 -15.98
C ARG A 231 -6.71 5.86 -16.97
N ASN A 232 -7.73 5.10 -16.61
CA ASN A 232 -8.22 3.92 -17.31
C ASN A 232 -7.22 2.77 -17.27
N LEU A 233 -7.75 1.58 -17.50
CA LEU A 233 -6.97 0.36 -17.65
C LEU A 233 -6.87 0.02 -19.14
N SER A 234 -5.74 -0.54 -19.53
CA SER A 234 -5.53 -1.07 -20.88
C SER A 234 -6.08 -2.50 -21.03
N ASP A 235 -6.15 -3.01 -22.24
CA ASP A 235 -6.53 -4.41 -22.49
C ASP A 235 -5.55 -5.41 -21.85
N ASP A 236 -4.25 -5.06 -21.77
CA ASP A 236 -3.24 -5.85 -21.05
C ASP A 236 -3.54 -5.89 -19.55
N ASP A 237 -3.94 -4.76 -18.96
CA ASP A 237 -4.33 -4.68 -17.55
C ASP A 237 -5.54 -5.57 -17.25
N HIS A 238 -6.56 -5.50 -18.11
CA HIS A 238 -7.74 -6.37 -17.99
C HIS A 238 -7.38 -7.85 -18.14
N SER A 239 -6.47 -8.18 -19.06
CA SER A 239 -5.98 -9.55 -19.25
C SER A 239 -5.23 -10.08 -18.03
N ARG A 240 -4.43 -9.24 -17.37
CA ARG A 240 -3.74 -9.59 -16.12
C ARG A 240 -4.72 -9.86 -14.99
N ILE A 241 -5.71 -8.99 -14.81
CA ILE A 241 -6.77 -9.17 -13.80
C ILE A 241 -7.50 -10.49 -14.03
N ALA A 242 -7.99 -10.72 -15.26
CA ALA A 242 -8.69 -11.94 -15.62
C ALA A 242 -7.83 -13.20 -15.39
N LYS A 243 -6.52 -13.11 -15.67
CA LYS A 243 -5.57 -14.18 -15.38
C LYS A 243 -5.46 -14.48 -13.88
N TRP A 244 -5.24 -13.48 -13.03
CA TRP A 244 -5.13 -13.70 -11.58
C TRP A 244 -6.42 -14.28 -10.99
N GLU A 245 -7.57 -13.81 -11.46
CA GLU A 245 -8.87 -14.38 -11.05
C GLU A 245 -9.07 -15.83 -11.51
N ALA A 246 -8.60 -16.17 -12.71
CA ALA A 246 -8.62 -17.54 -13.20
C ALA A 246 -7.65 -18.44 -12.41
N ASP A 247 -6.45 -17.95 -12.10
CA ASP A 247 -5.44 -18.67 -11.33
C ASP A 247 -5.95 -19.00 -9.92
N LEU A 248 -6.67 -18.07 -9.25
CA LEU A 248 -7.32 -18.31 -7.95
C LEU A 248 -8.40 -19.40 -7.98
N LYS A 249 -9.05 -19.60 -9.13
CA LYS A 249 -10.08 -20.64 -9.34
C LYS A 249 -9.48 -21.95 -9.87
N SER A 250 -8.21 -21.93 -10.27
CA SER A 250 -7.53 -23.08 -10.84
C SER A 250 -7.20 -24.14 -9.79
N LYS A 251 -7.03 -25.39 -10.22
CA LYS A 251 -6.54 -26.47 -9.34
C LYS A 251 -5.02 -26.41 -9.10
N SER A 252 -4.30 -25.58 -9.85
CA SER A 252 -2.85 -25.41 -9.73
C SER A 252 -2.43 -24.54 -8.56
N VAL A 253 -3.35 -23.75 -7.99
CA VAL A 253 -3.07 -22.91 -6.81
C VAL A 253 -3.81 -23.47 -5.61
N ARG A 254 -3.10 -23.62 -4.50
CA ARG A 254 -3.64 -24.17 -3.24
C ARG A 254 -3.86 -23.06 -2.22
N LYS A 255 -5.04 -23.03 -1.60
CA LYS A 255 -5.27 -22.21 -0.41
C LYS A 255 -4.47 -22.75 0.76
N VAL A 256 -3.74 -21.89 1.47
CA VAL A 256 -3.00 -22.25 2.69
C VAL A 256 -3.31 -21.28 3.82
N PRO A 257 -3.20 -21.72 5.09
CA PRO A 257 -3.27 -20.81 6.23
C PRO A 257 -2.20 -19.73 6.15
N PHE A 258 -2.50 -18.54 6.67
CA PHE A 258 -1.60 -17.39 6.59
C PHE A 258 -0.20 -17.67 7.14
N LEU A 259 -0.09 -18.34 8.29
CA LEU A 259 1.21 -18.65 8.87
C LEU A 259 2.06 -19.53 7.95
N SER A 260 1.44 -20.51 7.28
CA SER A 260 2.12 -21.35 6.30
C SER A 260 2.55 -20.56 5.07
N TYR A 261 1.72 -19.61 4.63
CA TYR A 261 2.08 -18.68 3.57
C TYR A 261 3.32 -17.86 3.94
N GLN A 262 3.28 -17.20 5.09
CA GLN A 262 4.36 -16.35 5.61
C GLN A 262 5.68 -17.12 5.75
N GLN A 263 5.65 -18.33 6.31
CA GLN A 263 6.83 -19.20 6.42
C GLN A 263 7.45 -19.50 5.05
N SER A 264 6.62 -19.75 4.03
CA SER A 264 7.11 -20.05 2.68
C SER A 264 7.86 -18.86 2.05
N VAL A 265 7.41 -17.63 2.33
CA VAL A 265 8.01 -16.38 1.84
C VAL A 265 9.33 -16.07 2.56
N LEU A 266 9.44 -16.39 3.86
CA LEU A 266 10.66 -16.13 4.64
C LEU A 266 11.81 -17.08 4.26
N VAL A 267 11.54 -18.38 4.06
CA VAL A 267 12.56 -19.41 3.76
C VAL A 267 13.30 -19.15 2.44
N SER A 268 12.71 -18.43 1.49
CA SER A 268 13.36 -18.07 0.22
C SER A 268 14.27 -16.86 0.29
N LYS A 269 14.11 -15.95 1.28
CA LYS A 269 15.01 -14.80 1.43
C LYS A 269 16.36 -15.18 2.05
N SER A 270 16.47 -16.39 2.60
CA SER A 270 17.68 -16.94 3.24
C SER A 270 18.48 -17.90 2.35
N ARG A 271 18.13 -18.02 1.06
CA ARG A 271 18.87 -18.79 0.05
C ARG A 271 19.42 -17.84 -1.01
#